data_AF-A0A131Z0Z8-F1
#
_entry.id   AF-A0A131Z0Z8-F1
#
_cell.length_a   1.000
_cell.length_b   1.000
_cell.length_c   1.000
_cell.angle_alpha   90.00
_cell.angle_beta   90.00
_cell.angle_gamma   90.00
#
_symmetry.space_group_name_H-M   'P 1'
#
loop_
_entity.id
_entity.type
_entity.pdbx_description
1 polymer ?
#
loop_
_entity_poly.entity_id
_entity_poly.type
_entity_poly.pdbx_seq_one_letter_code
_entity_poly.pdbx_strand_id
1 'polypeptide(L)'
;MRLRTPLAALFVLWAVSETGLSLNLCSLCSAGFGLAIQRPVFQLPSVDKGVYLNPNLKGITDQMRYHIELMLNQPNQLPVALAALYKLGIAIKRFTDIIRCLIIRGQEIQLPRPLPVDYNVKIENKEFHLPRETDKLTAYLSRNPHHLALVIPTLRGIGATFTRTEVGVSSFTLFNVVYKFERPLETQVSVGGKRFKLPKDLKLLIKLLATRPKDLLMLEVVLEVYGVKTEKKPGGLTEIKFEKDKTPVYNIPDVRIKLDGRHYNIPGDLHAIFENPKTLHIGLLFESFQRSNIKLKVNFDTGVVVGIIVKGTLVPLPLTIDLRFKWGGKVYLIPRDMKALIAQLERKGLPSQVMHILYTRFGVIPVRNSAGIVIKLSFSGQLFAIKVEKQTAVTILAKKFYLPRDTKKMVAFVNAGDQNRTILMMQALQRAGFMFIPESDGTLETIQKGAQMITLGMKLKVTVNILGTRYRMPFDLPRLVDDVKNFGRVHMNNMLKDMQRCGVKVTKKGSKIHILFNNVKYTVKA
;
A
#
# COMPACT_ATOMS: atom_id res chain seq x y z
N MET A 1 52.10 21.67 33.87
CA MET A 1 51.73 22.49 32.71
C MET A 1 51.46 21.54 31.53
N ARG A 2 50.17 21.37 31.20
CA ARG A 2 49.48 20.98 29.93
C ARG A 2 50.25 20.08 28.93
N LEU A 3 49.71 18.94 28.46
CA LEU A 3 48.57 18.79 27.53
C LEU A 3 47.90 17.38 27.64
N ARG A 4 46.58 17.30 27.89
CA ARG A 4 45.46 16.88 26.98
C ARG A 4 45.31 15.38 26.61
N THR A 5 44.54 14.64 27.43
CA THR A 5 43.35 13.75 27.15
C THR A 5 43.23 12.89 25.86
N PRO A 6 42.39 11.81 25.84
CA PRO A 6 42.06 10.81 26.88
C PRO A 6 41.85 9.35 26.37
N LEU A 7 41.60 8.45 27.33
CA LEU A 7 41.05 7.08 27.22
C LEU A 7 40.06 6.83 26.05
N ALA A 8 40.40 5.92 25.13
CA ALA A 8 39.44 5.25 24.23
C ALA A 8 40.01 3.96 23.56
N ALA A 9 40.78 3.12 24.28
CA ALA A 9 41.38 1.92 23.67
C ALA A 9 41.18 0.61 24.48
N LEU A 10 40.37 0.60 25.53
CA LEU A 10 40.18 -0.57 26.39
C LEU A 10 38.69 -0.79 26.66
N PHE A 11 37.97 -1.30 25.65
CA PHE A 11 36.72 -2.09 25.78
C PHE A 11 36.28 -2.60 24.40
N VAL A 12 37.11 -3.41 23.74
CA VAL A 12 36.70 -4.23 22.59
C VAL A 12 37.41 -5.58 22.70
N LEU A 13 37.01 -6.40 23.66
CA LEU A 13 37.36 -7.83 23.73
C LEU A 13 36.54 -8.52 24.84
N TRP A 14 35.21 -8.46 24.74
CA TRP A 14 34.31 -9.44 25.39
C TRP A 14 32.89 -9.34 24.82
N ALA A 15 32.67 -9.95 23.65
CA ALA A 15 31.38 -10.45 23.17
C ALA A 15 31.59 -11.17 21.83
N VAL A 16 32.34 -12.28 21.87
CA VAL A 16 32.24 -13.36 20.88
C VAL A 16 31.41 -14.46 21.53
N SER A 17 30.10 -14.44 21.31
CA SER A 17 29.28 -15.65 21.26
C SER A 17 27.92 -15.30 20.65
N GLU A 18 27.46 -16.17 19.75
CA GLU A 18 26.13 -16.17 19.10
C GLU A 18 25.86 -15.16 17.97
N THR A 19 26.54 -15.35 16.84
CA THR A 19 25.91 -15.78 15.56
C THR A 19 26.96 -15.76 14.46
N GLY A 20 27.48 -16.93 14.12
CA GLY A 20 28.28 -17.12 12.91
C GLY A 20 27.48 -16.89 11.64
N LEU A 21 28.21 -16.59 10.56
CA LEU A 21 27.80 -16.78 9.16
C LEU A 21 26.55 -16.04 8.65
N SER A 22 26.76 -15.06 7.76
CA SER A 22 26.24 -15.14 6.38
C SER A 22 26.56 -13.89 5.55
N LEU A 23 27.79 -13.82 5.04
CA LEU A 23 28.04 -13.18 3.73
C LEU A 23 28.00 -14.30 2.69
N ASN A 24 26.79 -14.61 2.22
CA ASN A 24 26.56 -15.38 0.99
C ASN A 24 25.18 -15.02 0.43
N LEU A 25 25.14 -13.94 -0.35
CA LEU A 25 24.12 -13.71 -1.38
C LEU A 25 24.37 -14.71 -2.51
N CYS A 26 23.84 -15.92 -2.36
CA CYS A 26 24.17 -17.05 -3.21
C CYS A 26 23.45 -17.00 -4.57
N SER A 27 24.25 -16.84 -5.64
CA SER A 27 24.06 -17.36 -7.01
C SER A 27 23.01 -16.81 -7.99
N LEU A 28 22.21 -15.80 -7.61
CA LEU A 28 21.65 -14.83 -8.59
C LEU A 28 22.45 -13.52 -8.64
N CYS A 29 23.51 -13.41 -7.83
CA CYS A 29 24.42 -12.25 -7.77
C CYS A 29 25.91 -12.61 -7.92
N SER A 30 26.27 -13.85 -8.28
CA SER A 30 27.68 -14.29 -8.37
C SER A 30 28.05 -14.82 -9.76
N ALA A 31 27.74 -14.03 -10.78
CA ALA A 31 28.61 -13.82 -11.93
C ALA A 31 28.89 -12.32 -11.95
N GLY A 32 30.08 -11.88 -12.34
CA GLY A 32 30.56 -10.48 -12.27
C GLY A 32 29.83 -9.47 -13.17
N PHE A 33 28.50 -9.49 -13.17
CA PHE A 33 27.62 -8.49 -13.75
C PHE A 33 26.76 -7.94 -12.61
N GLY A 34 26.93 -6.66 -12.30
CA GLY A 34 26.02 -5.91 -11.46
C GLY A 34 24.64 -5.80 -12.12
N LEU A 35 23.85 -6.86 -12.05
CA LEU A 35 22.49 -6.91 -12.57
C LEU A 35 21.53 -6.41 -11.49
N ALA A 36 21.37 -5.09 -11.41
CA ALA A 36 20.32 -4.45 -10.65
C ALA A 36 19.00 -4.51 -11.45
N ILE A 37 18.32 -5.65 -11.42
CA ILE A 37 16.95 -5.72 -11.94
C ILE A 37 16.05 -5.10 -10.87
N GLN A 38 15.61 -3.86 -11.10
CA GLN A 38 14.51 -3.31 -10.32
C GLN A 38 13.22 -3.97 -10.80
N ARG A 39 12.55 -4.69 -9.90
CA ARG A 39 11.15 -5.07 -10.08
C ARG A 39 10.29 -3.81 -10.13
N PRO A 40 9.06 -3.89 -10.66
CA PRO A 40 8.17 -2.75 -10.76
C PRO A 40 8.04 -2.11 -9.39
N VAL A 41 8.34 -0.82 -9.35
CA VAL A 41 8.39 -0.08 -8.10
C VAL A 41 7.00 0.46 -7.79
N PHE A 42 6.31 -0.20 -6.87
CA PHE A 42 5.10 0.27 -6.25
C PHE A 42 5.37 1.46 -5.33
N GLN A 43 5.26 2.67 -5.87
CA GLN A 43 5.28 3.90 -5.08
C GLN A 43 3.97 4.07 -4.30
N LEU A 44 4.09 4.22 -2.98
CA LEU A 44 2.96 4.62 -2.17
C LEU A 44 2.58 6.08 -2.47
N PRO A 45 1.27 6.40 -2.56
CA PRO A 45 0.85 7.75 -2.86
C PRO A 45 1.31 8.77 -1.83
N SER A 46 1.70 9.95 -2.34
CA SER A 46 1.96 11.15 -1.55
C SER A 46 0.75 11.55 -0.71
N VAL A 47 0.99 12.32 0.34
CA VAL A 47 -0.03 12.87 1.26
C VAL A 47 -0.82 14.02 0.61
N ASP A 48 -0.45 14.44 -0.61
CA ASP A 48 -1.19 15.46 -1.35
C ASP A 48 -2.65 15.01 -1.60
N LYS A 49 -3.57 15.98 -1.67
CA LYS A 49 -5.03 15.74 -1.70
C LYS A 49 -5.40 14.58 -2.63
N GLY A 50 -6.14 13.61 -2.11
CA GLY A 50 -6.71 12.53 -2.90
C GLY A 50 -7.53 13.09 -4.06
N VAL A 51 -7.45 12.45 -5.21
CA VAL A 51 -8.25 12.80 -6.38
C VAL A 51 -9.58 12.07 -6.28
N TYR A 52 -10.64 12.86 -6.33
CA TYR A 52 -12.02 12.38 -6.30
C TYR A 52 -12.70 12.76 -7.60
N LEU A 53 -13.46 11.82 -8.17
CA LEU A 53 -14.29 12.08 -9.33
C LEU A 53 -15.62 12.69 -8.91
N ASN A 54 -16.19 13.51 -9.79
CA ASN A 54 -17.54 14.04 -9.58
C ASN A 54 -18.55 12.88 -9.50
N PRO A 55 -19.32 12.74 -8.41
CA PRO A 55 -20.26 11.64 -8.26
C PRO A 55 -21.45 11.71 -9.22
N ASN A 56 -21.75 12.89 -9.75
CA ASN A 56 -22.84 13.13 -10.69
C ASN A 56 -22.39 13.05 -12.15
N LEU A 57 -21.16 12.58 -12.42
CA LEU A 57 -20.72 12.38 -13.79
C LEU A 57 -21.61 11.29 -14.42
N LYS A 58 -22.53 11.72 -15.31
CA LYS A 58 -23.50 10.84 -15.94
C LYS A 58 -22.77 9.65 -16.58
N GLY A 59 -23.25 8.44 -16.28
CA GLY A 59 -22.67 7.21 -16.83
C GLY A 59 -21.57 6.55 -15.99
N ILE A 60 -21.15 7.14 -14.85
CA ILE A 60 -20.20 6.51 -13.91
C ILE A 60 -20.93 5.95 -12.69
N THR A 61 -20.88 4.64 -12.48
CA THR A 61 -21.39 3.99 -11.26
C THR A 61 -20.42 4.16 -10.09
N ASP A 62 -20.89 3.94 -8.86
CA ASP A 62 -20.02 4.01 -7.66
C ASP A 62 -18.83 3.02 -7.75
N GLN A 63 -19.05 1.85 -8.35
CA GLN A 63 -17.99 0.85 -8.55
C GLN A 63 -16.95 1.32 -9.58
N MET A 64 -17.40 1.91 -10.69
CA MET A 64 -16.52 2.54 -11.67
C MET A 64 -15.68 3.64 -11.03
N ARG A 65 -16.35 4.52 -10.26
CA ARG A 65 -15.70 5.61 -9.54
C ARG A 65 -14.60 5.11 -8.63
N TYR A 66 -14.88 4.09 -7.81
CA TYR A 66 -13.91 3.50 -6.90
C TYR A 66 -12.64 3.05 -7.63
N HIS A 67 -12.76 2.31 -8.74
CA HIS A 67 -11.58 1.81 -9.46
C HIS A 67 -10.80 2.92 -10.18
N ILE A 68 -11.48 3.96 -10.68
CA ILE A 68 -10.80 5.11 -11.29
C ILE A 68 -10.08 5.93 -10.21
N GLU A 69 -10.72 6.20 -9.09
CA GLU A 69 -10.09 6.86 -7.94
C GLU A 69 -8.94 6.03 -7.38
N LEU A 70 -9.06 4.70 -7.34
CA LEU A 70 -7.98 3.80 -6.95
C LEU A 70 -6.79 3.92 -7.90
N MET A 71 -7.03 3.86 -9.21
CA MET A 71 -6.00 4.02 -10.24
C MET A 71 -5.32 5.40 -10.15
N LEU A 72 -6.11 6.47 -10.01
CA LEU A 72 -5.60 7.84 -9.89
C LEU A 72 -4.77 8.01 -8.64
N ASN A 73 -5.27 7.54 -7.50
CA ASN A 73 -4.63 7.68 -6.20
C ASN A 73 -3.53 6.65 -5.97
N GLN A 74 -3.46 5.56 -6.74
CA GLN A 74 -2.47 4.50 -6.63
C GLN A 74 -2.05 4.03 -8.05
N PRO A 75 -1.25 4.82 -8.78
CA PRO A 75 -0.85 4.51 -10.16
C PRO A 75 -0.21 3.12 -10.32
N ASN A 76 0.46 2.63 -9.28
CA ASN A 76 1.11 1.33 -9.30
C ASN A 76 0.14 0.15 -9.16
N GLN A 77 -1.11 0.40 -8.80
CA GLN A 77 -2.20 -0.56 -8.92
C GLN A 77 -2.84 -0.54 -10.31
N LEU A 78 -2.32 0.24 -11.28
CA LEU A 78 -2.88 0.30 -12.63
C LEU A 78 -3.07 -1.09 -13.27
N PRO A 79 -2.12 -2.04 -13.24
CA PRO A 79 -2.34 -3.38 -13.83
C PRO A 79 -3.56 -4.08 -13.22
N VAL A 80 -3.71 -3.93 -11.91
CA VAL A 80 -4.74 -4.56 -11.10
C VAL A 80 -6.09 -3.87 -11.29
N ALA A 81 -6.11 -2.53 -11.27
CA ALA A 81 -7.28 -1.71 -11.53
C ALA A 81 -7.77 -1.89 -12.97
N LEU A 82 -6.86 -2.05 -13.93
CA LEU A 82 -7.16 -2.14 -15.35
C LEU A 82 -8.06 -3.34 -15.68
N ALA A 83 -7.79 -4.51 -15.10
CA ALA A 83 -8.65 -5.67 -15.28
C ALA A 83 -10.08 -5.42 -14.77
N ALA A 84 -10.23 -4.69 -13.66
CA ALA A 84 -11.53 -4.30 -13.13
C ALA A 84 -12.21 -3.22 -14.00
N LEU A 85 -11.46 -2.22 -14.47
CA LEU A 85 -11.93 -1.17 -15.36
C LEU A 85 -12.50 -1.78 -16.66
N TYR A 86 -11.79 -2.72 -17.29
CA TYR A 86 -12.28 -3.39 -18.50
C TYR A 86 -13.55 -4.21 -18.26
N LYS A 87 -13.63 -4.95 -17.15
CA LYS A 87 -14.86 -5.67 -16.77
C LYS A 87 -16.05 -4.73 -16.56
N LEU A 88 -15.78 -3.48 -16.20
CA LEU A 88 -16.79 -2.44 -16.05
C LEU A 88 -17.08 -1.69 -17.36
N GLY A 89 -16.47 -2.08 -18.48
CA GLY A 89 -16.65 -1.39 -19.77
C GLY A 89 -15.93 -0.05 -19.85
N ILE A 90 -14.90 0.16 -19.04
CA ILE A 90 -14.01 1.31 -19.08
C ILE A 90 -12.77 0.93 -19.88
N ALA A 91 -12.52 1.65 -20.96
CA ALA A 91 -11.31 1.49 -21.76
C ALA A 91 -10.36 2.67 -21.59
N ILE A 92 -9.07 2.42 -21.81
CA ILE A 92 -8.03 3.46 -21.83
C ILE A 92 -7.66 3.69 -23.29
N LYS A 93 -7.82 4.93 -23.76
CA LYS A 93 -7.67 5.28 -25.18
C LYS A 93 -6.30 4.89 -25.74
N ARG A 94 -5.23 5.16 -24.97
CA ARG A 94 -3.85 4.78 -25.29
C ARG A 94 -3.02 4.57 -24.02
N PHE A 95 -2.18 3.55 -24.03
CA PHE A 95 -1.12 3.33 -23.04
C PHE A 95 0.21 3.83 -23.61
N THR A 96 0.43 5.14 -23.51
CA THR A 96 1.74 5.75 -23.74
C THR A 96 2.43 5.94 -22.38
N ASP A 97 2.95 7.12 -22.14
CA ASP A 97 3.53 7.63 -20.90
C ASP A 97 2.51 8.27 -19.95
N ILE A 98 1.36 8.74 -20.46
CA ILE A 98 0.38 9.50 -19.66
C ILE A 98 -1.04 9.14 -20.08
N ILE A 99 -1.86 8.71 -19.12
CA ILE A 99 -3.30 8.54 -19.30
C ILE A 99 -3.99 9.84 -18.86
N ARG A 100 -4.69 10.49 -19.79
CA ARG A 100 -5.45 11.74 -19.53
C ARG A 100 -6.96 11.54 -19.52
N CYS A 101 -7.45 10.56 -20.27
CA CYS A 101 -8.87 10.32 -20.43
C CYS A 101 -9.19 8.81 -20.40
N LEU A 102 -10.40 8.50 -19.95
CA LEU A 102 -10.99 7.17 -20.00
C LEU A 102 -12.14 7.17 -21.01
N ILE A 103 -12.39 6.04 -21.65
CA ILE A 103 -13.54 5.83 -22.51
C ILE A 103 -14.55 5.00 -21.70
N ILE A 104 -15.71 5.58 -21.41
CA ILE A 104 -16.80 4.91 -20.69
C ILE A 104 -18.03 4.96 -21.57
N ARG A 105 -18.53 3.80 -22.02
CA ARG A 105 -19.68 3.70 -22.94
C ARG A 105 -19.53 4.57 -24.19
N GLY A 106 -18.32 4.61 -24.76
CA GLY A 106 -18.00 5.40 -25.95
C GLY A 106 -17.78 6.90 -25.70
N GLN A 107 -17.96 7.41 -24.47
CA GLN A 107 -17.70 8.80 -24.12
C GLN A 107 -16.30 8.98 -23.51
N GLU A 108 -15.59 10.01 -23.96
CA GLU A 108 -14.31 10.40 -23.36
C GLU A 108 -14.53 11.22 -22.09
N ILE A 109 -14.01 10.71 -20.98
CA ILE A 109 -14.07 11.33 -19.66
C ILE A 109 -12.67 11.75 -19.27
N GLN A 110 -12.47 13.04 -19.10
CA GLN A 110 -11.19 13.60 -18.66
C GLN A 110 -10.93 13.25 -17.20
N LEU A 111 -9.71 12.82 -16.93
CA LEU A 111 -9.24 12.57 -15.57
C LEU A 111 -8.94 13.90 -14.88
N PRO A 112 -9.23 14.04 -13.58
CA PRO A 112 -8.95 15.27 -12.84
C PRO A 112 -7.44 15.58 -12.74
N ARG A 113 -6.61 14.55 -12.93
CA ARG A 113 -5.17 14.70 -13.13
C ARG A 113 -4.65 13.68 -14.14
N PRO A 114 -3.61 14.00 -14.91
CA PRO A 114 -2.92 13.01 -15.72
C PRO A 114 -2.31 11.92 -14.84
N LEU A 115 -2.40 10.67 -15.29
CA LEU A 115 -1.78 9.53 -14.65
C LEU A 115 -0.51 9.16 -15.43
N PRO A 116 0.70 9.43 -14.90
CA PRO A 116 1.92 8.95 -15.52
C PRO A 116 1.99 7.42 -15.39
N VAL A 117 2.33 6.76 -16.49
CA VAL A 117 2.57 5.33 -16.58
C VAL A 117 3.99 5.14 -17.07
N ASP A 118 4.91 4.92 -16.13
CA ASP A 118 6.32 4.69 -16.42
C ASP A 118 6.86 3.60 -15.49
N TYR A 119 7.08 2.41 -16.05
CA TYR A 119 7.72 1.30 -15.37
C TYR A 119 9.11 1.10 -15.95
N ASN A 120 10.11 1.33 -15.12
CA ASN A 120 11.50 1.15 -15.49
C ASN A 120 11.92 -0.32 -15.39
N VAL A 121 12.41 -0.88 -16.50
CA VAL A 121 13.08 -2.18 -16.54
C VAL A 121 14.54 -1.94 -16.91
N LYS A 122 15.44 -2.20 -15.96
CA LYS A 122 16.89 -2.13 -16.19
C LYS A 122 17.47 -3.54 -16.38
N ILE A 123 18.20 -3.71 -17.48
CA ILE A 123 18.91 -4.95 -17.82
C ILE A 123 20.36 -4.56 -18.13
N GLU A 124 21.28 -4.97 -17.26
CA GLU A 124 22.69 -4.54 -17.31
C GLU A 124 22.79 -3.00 -17.34
N ASN A 125 23.39 -2.45 -18.40
CA ASN A 125 23.57 -1.01 -18.61
C ASN A 125 22.45 -0.38 -19.46
N LYS A 126 21.40 -1.14 -19.80
CA LYS A 126 20.26 -0.66 -20.60
C LYS A 126 19.03 -0.46 -19.73
N GLU A 127 18.29 0.59 -20.05
CA GLU A 127 17.08 1.02 -19.35
C GLU A 127 15.93 1.07 -20.36
N PHE A 128 14.77 0.54 -19.97
CA PHE A 128 13.58 0.49 -20.81
C PHE A 128 12.38 1.04 -20.02
N HIS A 129 11.71 2.05 -20.58
CA HIS A 129 10.55 2.71 -19.97
C HIS A 129 9.24 2.15 -20.53
N LEU A 130 8.52 1.33 -19.75
CA LEU A 130 7.27 0.70 -20.19
C LEU A 130 6.04 1.55 -19.78
N PRO A 131 4.99 1.60 -20.63
CA PRO A 131 4.82 0.83 -21.85
C PRO A 131 5.44 1.46 -23.12
N ARG A 132 5.94 2.70 -23.04
CA ARG A 132 6.47 3.46 -24.20
C ARG A 132 7.53 2.70 -25.01
N GLU A 133 8.39 1.95 -24.35
CA GLU A 133 9.54 1.26 -24.96
C GLU A 133 9.38 -0.26 -24.95
N THR A 134 8.15 -0.77 -24.88
CA THR A 134 7.89 -2.21 -24.85
C THR A 134 8.36 -2.90 -26.13
N ASP A 135 8.24 -2.25 -27.29
CA ASP A 135 8.77 -2.78 -28.56
C ASP A 135 10.30 -2.85 -28.55
N LYS A 136 10.98 -1.84 -27.97
CA LYS A 136 12.44 -1.84 -27.81
C LYS A 136 12.90 -2.96 -26.87
N LEU A 137 12.19 -3.17 -25.77
CA LEU A 137 12.44 -4.27 -24.85
C LEU A 137 12.27 -5.62 -25.55
N THR A 138 11.18 -5.77 -26.31
CA THR A 138 10.87 -7.00 -27.07
C THR A 138 11.98 -7.32 -28.07
N ALA A 139 12.39 -6.35 -28.88
CA ALA A 139 13.48 -6.51 -29.84
C ALA A 139 14.82 -6.81 -29.14
N TYR A 140 15.09 -6.17 -28.00
CA TYR A 140 16.29 -6.46 -27.21
C TYR A 140 16.31 -7.89 -26.67
N LEU A 141 15.19 -8.38 -26.14
CA LEU A 141 15.05 -9.75 -25.65
C LEU A 141 15.15 -10.79 -26.77
N SER A 142 14.64 -10.51 -27.97
CA SER A 142 14.82 -11.38 -29.13
C SER A 142 16.29 -11.57 -29.51
N ARG A 143 17.13 -10.54 -29.30
CA ARG A 143 18.58 -10.60 -29.51
C ARG A 143 19.36 -11.14 -28.31
N ASN A 144 18.79 -11.06 -27.11
CA ASN A 144 19.44 -11.44 -25.84
C ASN A 144 18.53 -12.37 -25.01
N PRO A 145 18.23 -13.58 -25.52
CA PRO A 145 17.19 -14.44 -24.95
C PRO A 145 17.50 -14.93 -23.52
N HIS A 146 18.77 -14.99 -23.14
CA HIS A 146 19.21 -15.35 -21.78
C HIS A 146 18.77 -14.33 -20.70
N HIS A 147 18.40 -13.10 -21.08
CA HIS A 147 17.85 -12.10 -20.17
C HIS A 147 16.34 -12.27 -19.92
N LEU A 148 15.65 -13.16 -20.63
CA LEU A 148 14.21 -13.31 -20.47
C LEU A 148 13.83 -13.77 -19.04
N ALA A 149 14.53 -14.76 -18.48
CA ALA A 149 14.29 -15.22 -17.09
C ALA A 149 14.41 -14.08 -16.05
N LEU A 150 15.27 -13.10 -16.33
CA LEU A 150 15.51 -11.95 -15.46
C LEU A 150 14.33 -10.96 -15.49
N VAL A 151 13.69 -10.83 -16.65
CA VAL A 151 12.64 -9.84 -16.91
C VAL A 151 11.24 -10.38 -16.63
N ILE A 152 11.03 -11.70 -16.71
CA ILE A 152 9.74 -12.36 -16.44
C ILE A 152 9.10 -11.91 -15.11
N PRO A 153 9.80 -11.95 -13.95
CA PRO A 153 9.20 -11.54 -12.68
C PRO A 153 8.73 -10.08 -12.70
N THR A 154 9.50 -9.21 -13.35
CA THR A 154 9.18 -7.79 -13.48
C THR A 154 7.96 -7.55 -14.34
N LEU A 155 7.92 -8.17 -15.53
CA LEU A 155 6.77 -8.07 -16.44
C LEU A 155 5.50 -8.68 -15.82
N ARG A 156 5.59 -9.85 -15.18
CA ARG A 156 4.46 -10.44 -14.42
C ARG A 156 3.97 -9.50 -13.33
N GLY A 157 4.88 -8.82 -12.61
CA GLY A 157 4.56 -7.85 -11.57
C GLY A 157 3.77 -6.63 -12.05
N ILE A 158 3.90 -6.24 -13.32
CA ILE A 158 3.05 -5.19 -13.97
C ILE A 158 1.88 -5.78 -14.76
N GLY A 159 1.51 -7.03 -14.50
CA GLY A 159 0.34 -7.68 -15.07
C GLY A 159 0.54 -8.28 -16.45
N ALA A 160 1.79 -8.53 -16.87
CA ALA A 160 2.02 -9.23 -18.13
C ALA A 160 1.58 -10.70 -18.03
N THR A 161 1.10 -11.24 -19.15
CA THR A 161 0.90 -12.68 -19.35
C THR A 161 1.80 -13.16 -20.47
N PHE A 162 2.26 -14.41 -20.41
CA PHE A 162 3.20 -14.96 -21.37
C PHE A 162 2.54 -16.08 -22.16
N THR A 163 2.82 -16.12 -23.45
CA THR A 163 2.43 -17.22 -24.32
C THR A 163 3.65 -18.10 -24.57
N ARG A 164 3.54 -19.37 -24.20
CA ARG A 164 4.59 -20.38 -24.40
C ARG A 164 4.27 -21.31 -25.56
N THR A 165 5.33 -21.86 -26.12
CA THR A 165 5.35 -22.95 -27.11
C THR A 165 6.25 -24.07 -26.56
N GLU A 166 6.39 -25.17 -27.28
CA GLU A 166 7.27 -26.28 -26.87
C GLU A 166 8.76 -25.88 -26.86
N VAL A 167 9.14 -24.94 -27.73
CA VAL A 167 10.52 -24.48 -27.89
C VAL A 167 10.87 -23.26 -27.03
N GLY A 168 9.88 -22.61 -26.40
CA GLY A 168 10.12 -21.42 -25.57
C GLY A 168 8.96 -20.44 -25.53
N VAL A 169 9.21 -19.22 -25.08
CA VAL A 169 8.20 -18.16 -24.97
C VAL A 169 8.08 -17.42 -26.30
N SER A 170 6.89 -17.37 -26.90
CA SER A 170 6.66 -16.75 -28.22
C SER A 170 6.21 -15.29 -28.15
N SER A 171 5.55 -14.90 -27.06
CA SER A 171 5.08 -13.52 -26.87
C SER A 171 4.73 -13.24 -25.42
N PHE A 172 4.51 -11.97 -25.09
CA PHE A 172 3.85 -11.56 -23.86
C PHE A 172 2.78 -10.51 -24.16
N THR A 173 1.72 -10.49 -23.35
CA THR A 173 0.69 -9.45 -23.39
C THR A 173 0.90 -8.51 -22.21
N LEU A 174 0.95 -7.20 -22.47
CA LEU A 174 1.04 -6.16 -21.44
C LEU A 174 0.03 -5.06 -21.77
N PHE A 175 -0.80 -4.68 -20.79
CA PHE A 175 -1.89 -3.70 -20.97
C PHE A 175 -2.81 -4.01 -22.17
N ASN A 176 -3.14 -5.30 -22.36
CA ASN A 176 -3.91 -5.84 -23.49
C ASN A 176 -3.28 -5.69 -24.89
N VAL A 177 -2.00 -5.33 -24.97
CA VAL A 177 -1.23 -5.32 -26.23
C VAL A 177 -0.33 -6.55 -26.26
N VAL A 178 -0.37 -7.31 -27.36
CA VAL A 178 0.46 -8.50 -27.57
C VAL A 178 1.77 -8.10 -28.23
N TYR A 179 2.89 -8.38 -27.56
CA TYR A 179 4.24 -8.16 -28.06
C TYR A 179 4.86 -9.50 -28.44
N LYS A 180 5.04 -9.72 -29.74
CA LYS A 180 5.57 -10.96 -30.30
C LYS A 180 7.09 -10.89 -30.43
N PHE A 181 7.77 -11.96 -30.04
CA PHE A 181 9.19 -12.12 -30.33
C PHE A 181 9.38 -12.60 -31.78
N GLU A 182 10.52 -12.29 -32.38
CA GLU A 182 10.87 -12.72 -33.75
C GLU A 182 10.82 -14.26 -33.90
N ARG A 183 11.19 -14.96 -32.82
CA ARG A 183 11.12 -16.42 -32.67
C ARG A 183 10.85 -16.76 -31.19
N PRO A 184 10.34 -17.95 -30.87
CA PRO A 184 10.25 -18.39 -29.49
C PRO A 184 11.61 -18.33 -28.79
N LEU A 185 11.61 -17.77 -27.58
CA LEU A 185 12.82 -17.55 -26.80
C LEU A 185 13.02 -18.65 -25.76
N GLU A 186 14.16 -19.32 -25.83
CA GLU A 186 14.73 -20.11 -24.74
C GLU A 186 15.44 -19.17 -23.76
N THR A 187 15.46 -19.51 -22.48
CA THR A 187 16.24 -18.74 -21.49
C THR A 187 17.14 -19.66 -20.68
N GLN A 188 18.05 -19.08 -19.91
CA GLN A 188 18.86 -19.83 -18.98
C GLN A 188 18.65 -19.33 -17.54
N VAL A 189 18.64 -20.26 -16.58
CA VAL A 189 18.66 -19.95 -15.15
C VAL A 189 19.85 -20.64 -14.49
N SER A 190 20.34 -20.10 -13.38
CA SER A 190 21.45 -20.67 -12.63
C SER A 190 21.05 -20.97 -11.20
N VAL A 191 21.25 -22.21 -10.75
CA VAL A 191 20.90 -22.68 -9.41
C VAL A 191 22.06 -23.48 -8.84
N GLY A 192 22.58 -23.07 -7.67
CA GLY A 192 23.70 -23.75 -7.01
C GLY A 192 24.95 -23.85 -7.90
N GLY A 193 25.23 -22.82 -8.70
CA GLY A 193 26.35 -22.79 -9.64
C GLY A 193 26.15 -23.57 -10.95
N LYS A 194 25.04 -24.30 -11.10
CA LYS A 194 24.69 -25.03 -12.34
C LYS A 194 23.74 -24.23 -13.20
N ARG A 195 23.93 -24.28 -14.52
CA ARG A 195 23.12 -23.59 -15.54
C ARG A 195 22.10 -24.55 -16.15
N PHE A 196 20.87 -24.09 -16.35
CA PHE A 196 19.74 -24.84 -16.91
C PHE A 196 19.09 -24.03 -18.02
N LYS A 197 18.94 -24.61 -19.21
CA LYS A 197 18.25 -24.02 -20.36
C LYS A 197 16.77 -24.37 -20.31
N LEU A 198 15.89 -23.37 -20.34
CA LEU A 198 14.44 -23.56 -20.31
C LEU A 198 13.86 -23.37 -21.72
N PRO A 199 12.93 -24.24 -22.16
CA PRO A 199 12.24 -25.26 -21.37
C PRO A 199 12.97 -26.61 -21.25
N LYS A 200 14.02 -26.86 -22.04
CA LYS A 200 14.68 -28.19 -22.19
C LYS A 200 15.04 -28.89 -20.87
N ASP A 201 15.61 -28.15 -19.93
CA ASP A 201 16.18 -28.69 -18.69
C ASP A 201 15.20 -28.61 -17.49
N LEU A 202 13.91 -28.34 -17.72
CA LEU A 202 12.91 -28.18 -16.65
C LEU A 202 12.87 -29.37 -15.70
N LYS A 203 12.89 -30.61 -16.21
CA LYS A 203 12.87 -31.82 -15.37
C LYS A 203 14.09 -31.91 -14.45
N LEU A 204 15.28 -31.58 -14.98
CA LEU A 204 16.52 -31.60 -14.19
C LEU A 204 16.54 -30.47 -13.15
N LEU A 205 16.07 -29.29 -13.54
CA LEU A 205 15.96 -28.15 -12.64
C LEU A 205 14.98 -28.45 -11.49
N ILE A 206 13.79 -29.00 -11.77
CA ILE A 206 12.79 -29.36 -10.75
C ILE A 206 13.36 -30.35 -9.74
N LYS A 207 14.09 -31.38 -10.19
CA LYS A 207 14.77 -32.32 -9.29
C LYS A 207 15.77 -31.62 -8.36
N LEU A 208 16.53 -30.64 -8.85
CA LEU A 208 17.44 -29.86 -8.02
C LEU A 208 16.69 -28.94 -7.04
N LEU A 209 15.61 -28.31 -7.49
CA LEU A 209 14.80 -27.41 -6.67
C LEU A 209 14.09 -28.13 -5.52
N ALA A 210 13.84 -29.44 -5.65
CA ALA A 210 13.26 -30.25 -4.59
C ALA A 210 14.07 -30.23 -3.28
N THR A 211 15.38 -30.04 -3.37
CA THR A 211 16.27 -29.93 -2.21
C THR A 211 16.65 -28.48 -1.89
N ARG A 212 16.11 -27.50 -2.63
CA ARG A 212 16.49 -26.09 -2.58
C ARG A 212 15.27 -25.17 -2.56
N PRO A 213 14.44 -25.23 -1.51
CA PRO A 213 13.18 -24.48 -1.42
C PRO A 213 13.35 -22.96 -1.54
N LYS A 214 14.51 -22.42 -1.13
CA LYS A 214 14.83 -20.99 -1.29
C LYS A 214 14.94 -20.57 -2.76
N ASP A 215 15.57 -21.41 -3.58
CA ASP A 215 15.75 -21.14 -5.00
C ASP A 215 14.44 -21.36 -5.77
N LEU A 216 13.61 -22.30 -5.31
CA LEU A 216 12.25 -22.49 -5.85
C LEU A 216 11.42 -21.21 -5.70
N LEU A 217 11.41 -20.60 -4.51
CA LEU A 217 10.68 -19.34 -4.28
C LEU A 217 11.17 -18.18 -5.14
N MET A 218 12.46 -18.16 -5.51
CA MET A 218 13.01 -17.14 -6.41
C MET A 218 12.63 -17.37 -7.87
N LEU A 219 12.44 -18.63 -8.27
CA LEU A 219 12.20 -19.03 -9.66
C LEU A 219 10.73 -19.37 -9.96
N GLU A 220 9.85 -19.45 -8.96
CA GLU A 220 8.45 -19.87 -9.08
C GLU A 220 7.75 -19.20 -10.28
N VAL A 221 7.81 -17.86 -10.35
CA VAL A 221 7.20 -17.06 -11.44
C VAL A 221 7.80 -17.38 -12.82
N VAL A 222 9.10 -17.66 -12.89
CA VAL A 222 9.76 -18.04 -14.14
C VAL A 222 9.28 -19.43 -14.57
N LEU A 223 9.24 -20.39 -13.63
CA LEU A 223 8.81 -21.75 -13.89
C LEU A 223 7.34 -21.82 -14.33
N GLU A 224 6.46 -21.00 -13.74
CA GLU A 224 5.06 -20.87 -14.13
C GLU A 224 4.89 -20.49 -15.61
N VAL A 225 5.71 -19.54 -16.10
CA VAL A 225 5.71 -19.14 -17.52
C VAL A 225 6.04 -20.32 -18.44
N TYR A 226 6.85 -21.26 -17.97
CA TYR A 226 7.20 -22.48 -18.70
C TYR A 226 6.28 -23.68 -18.40
N GLY A 227 5.14 -23.47 -17.73
CA GLY A 227 4.10 -24.48 -17.56
C GLY A 227 4.26 -25.37 -16.32
N VAL A 228 5.19 -25.05 -15.43
CA VAL A 228 5.29 -25.68 -14.11
C VAL A 228 4.20 -25.11 -13.21
N LYS A 229 3.52 -25.96 -12.44
CA LYS A 229 2.54 -25.52 -11.43
C LYS A 229 3.04 -25.90 -10.03
N THR A 230 2.83 -25.03 -9.05
CA THR A 230 3.09 -25.32 -7.64
C THR A 230 1.76 -25.49 -6.91
N GLU A 231 1.61 -26.59 -6.16
CA GLU A 231 0.46 -26.81 -5.29
C GLU A 231 0.94 -26.92 -3.85
N LYS A 232 0.42 -26.06 -2.97
CA LYS A 232 0.81 -26.00 -1.56
C LYS A 232 -0.12 -26.90 -0.75
N LYS A 233 0.47 -27.81 0.02
CA LYS A 233 -0.24 -28.76 0.87
C LYS A 233 -0.05 -28.39 2.35
N PRO A 234 -0.95 -28.81 3.25
CA PRO A 234 -0.80 -28.64 4.68
C PRO A 234 0.55 -29.19 5.19
N GLY A 235 1.13 -28.56 6.20
CA GLY A 235 2.40 -29.00 6.80
C GLY A 235 3.68 -28.49 6.12
N GLY A 236 3.57 -27.49 5.24
CA GLY A 236 4.74 -26.89 4.59
C GLY A 236 5.27 -27.69 3.40
N LEU A 237 4.51 -28.66 2.90
CA LEU A 237 4.83 -29.41 1.69
C LEU A 237 4.35 -28.63 0.46
N THR A 238 5.19 -28.49 -0.55
CA THR A 238 4.81 -27.98 -1.87
C THR A 238 5.05 -29.04 -2.93
N GLU A 239 4.05 -29.34 -3.74
CA GLU A 239 4.15 -30.25 -4.86
C GLU A 239 4.38 -29.45 -6.14
N ILE A 240 5.54 -29.63 -6.76
CA ILE A 240 5.80 -29.13 -8.11
C ILE A 240 5.20 -30.13 -9.09
N LYS A 241 4.31 -29.65 -9.96
CA LYS A 241 3.66 -30.41 -11.03
C LYS A 241 4.21 -29.95 -12.38
N PHE A 242 4.75 -30.88 -13.15
CA PHE A 242 5.18 -30.62 -14.53
C PHE A 242 4.88 -31.86 -15.37
N GLU A 243 4.14 -31.68 -16.46
CA GLU A 243 3.58 -32.79 -17.25
C GLU A 243 2.80 -33.78 -16.35
N LYS A 244 3.22 -35.05 -16.31
CA LYS A 244 2.64 -36.10 -15.46
C LYS A 244 3.38 -36.26 -14.13
N ASP A 245 4.54 -35.59 -13.96
CA ASP A 245 5.42 -35.76 -12.82
C ASP A 245 4.99 -34.84 -11.66
N LYS A 246 5.13 -35.38 -10.44
CA LYS A 246 4.90 -34.68 -9.18
C LYS A 246 6.14 -34.78 -8.32
N THR A 247 6.70 -33.64 -7.94
CA THR A 247 7.92 -33.59 -7.12
C THR A 247 7.63 -32.87 -5.80
N PRO A 248 7.74 -33.55 -4.65
CA PRO A 248 7.56 -32.93 -3.34
C PRO A 248 8.76 -32.06 -2.97
N VAL A 249 8.48 -30.91 -2.35
CA VAL A 249 9.46 -29.96 -1.82
C VAL A 249 9.05 -29.56 -0.42
N TYR A 250 9.92 -29.78 0.56
CA TYR A 250 9.70 -29.32 1.92
C TYR A 250 10.07 -27.85 2.01
N ASN A 251 9.05 -27.01 2.11
CA ASN A 251 9.18 -25.56 2.04
C ASN A 251 9.56 -24.96 3.41
N ILE A 252 9.88 -23.67 3.39
CA ILE A 252 10.05 -22.87 4.61
C ILE A 252 8.73 -22.94 5.39
N PRO A 253 8.74 -23.23 6.71
CA PRO A 253 7.52 -23.27 7.50
C PRO A 253 6.73 -21.97 7.38
N ASP A 254 5.45 -22.11 7.05
CA ASP A 254 4.58 -20.96 6.86
C ASP A 254 4.39 -20.18 8.16
N VAL A 255 4.32 -18.86 8.02
CA VAL A 255 3.84 -17.98 9.07
C VAL A 255 2.43 -17.53 8.72
N ARG A 256 1.47 -17.91 9.55
CA ARG A 256 0.08 -17.51 9.39
C ARG A 256 -0.10 -16.03 9.72
N ILE A 257 -0.68 -15.29 8.79
CA ILE A 257 -1.07 -13.89 8.98
C ILE A 257 -2.59 -13.76 8.86
N LYS A 258 -3.12 -12.64 9.34
CA LYS A 258 -4.52 -12.26 9.15
C LYS A 258 -4.58 -10.95 8.36
N LEU A 259 -5.34 -10.91 7.28
CA LEU A 259 -5.56 -9.74 6.44
C LEU A 259 -7.06 -9.68 6.09
N ASP A 260 -7.72 -8.57 6.41
CA ASP A 260 -9.17 -8.38 6.20
C ASP A 260 -10.04 -9.56 6.66
N GLY A 261 -9.77 -10.07 7.85
CA GLY A 261 -10.53 -11.18 8.42
C GLY A 261 -10.19 -12.57 7.87
N ARG A 262 -9.44 -12.65 6.76
CA ARG A 262 -8.97 -13.90 6.14
C ARG A 262 -7.58 -14.26 6.64
N HIS A 263 -7.28 -15.56 6.61
CA HIS A 263 -5.98 -16.08 6.95
C HIS A 263 -5.20 -16.41 5.69
N TYR A 264 -3.90 -16.10 5.73
CA TYR A 264 -2.96 -16.40 4.68
C TYR A 264 -1.70 -17.02 5.28
N ASN A 265 -1.08 -17.93 4.56
CA ASN A 265 0.15 -18.63 4.91
C ASN A 265 1.30 -18.05 4.10
N ILE A 266 2.28 -17.43 4.75
CA ILE A 266 3.41 -16.75 4.10
C ILE A 266 4.65 -17.64 4.22
N PRO A 267 5.39 -17.91 3.12
CA PRO A 267 5.34 -17.20 1.82
C PRO A 267 4.30 -17.71 0.82
N GLY A 268 3.64 -18.83 1.13
CA GLY A 268 2.74 -19.55 0.23
C GLY A 268 1.75 -18.69 -0.57
N ASP A 269 1.11 -17.75 0.10
CA ASP A 269 0.01 -16.98 -0.46
C ASP A 269 0.41 -15.60 -0.99
N LEU A 270 1.72 -15.26 -1.04
CA LEU A 270 2.15 -13.92 -1.48
C LEU A 270 1.60 -13.57 -2.87
N HIS A 271 1.78 -14.45 -3.87
CA HIS A 271 1.25 -14.20 -5.21
C HIS A 271 -0.26 -13.96 -5.22
N ALA A 272 -1.03 -14.80 -4.53
CA ALA A 272 -2.49 -14.66 -4.44
C ALA A 272 -2.93 -13.35 -3.75
N ILE A 273 -2.19 -12.88 -2.73
CA ILE A 273 -2.44 -11.59 -2.07
C ILE A 273 -2.23 -10.43 -3.06
N PHE A 274 -1.15 -10.46 -3.84
CA PHE A 274 -0.81 -9.41 -4.79
C PHE A 274 -1.65 -9.42 -6.08
N GLU A 275 -2.19 -10.58 -6.48
CA GLU A 275 -3.11 -10.71 -7.61
C GLU A 275 -4.56 -10.29 -7.27
N ASN A 276 -4.90 -10.10 -5.99
CA ASN A 276 -6.25 -9.72 -5.56
C ASN A 276 -6.36 -8.22 -5.19
N PRO A 277 -6.89 -7.36 -6.09
CA PRO A 277 -7.06 -5.93 -5.85
C PRO A 277 -7.79 -5.58 -4.57
N LYS A 278 -8.84 -6.36 -4.27
CA LYS A 278 -9.80 -6.03 -3.22
C LYS A 278 -9.18 -6.15 -1.83
N THR A 279 -8.05 -6.86 -1.73
CA THR A 279 -7.34 -7.11 -0.48
C THR A 279 -5.97 -6.44 -0.43
N LEU A 280 -5.52 -5.80 -1.51
CA LEU A 280 -4.18 -5.23 -1.59
C LEU A 280 -4.11 -3.85 -0.92
N HIS A 281 -4.16 -3.86 0.41
CA HIS A 281 -3.86 -2.73 1.27
C HIS A 281 -2.42 -2.87 1.80
N ILE A 282 -1.45 -2.29 1.10
CA ILE A 282 -0.01 -2.47 1.42
C ILE A 282 0.32 -2.14 2.88
N GLY A 283 -0.24 -1.08 3.45
CA GLY A 283 0.00 -0.75 4.86
C GLY A 283 -0.57 -1.80 5.82
N LEU A 284 -1.78 -2.32 5.56
CA LEU A 284 -2.35 -3.43 6.35
C LEU A 284 -1.54 -4.72 6.17
N LEU A 285 -1.09 -5.03 4.96
CA LEU A 285 -0.23 -6.18 4.69
C LEU A 285 1.07 -6.09 5.48
N PHE A 286 1.74 -4.93 5.45
CA PHE A 286 2.95 -4.69 6.22
C PHE A 286 2.71 -4.72 7.72
N GLU A 287 1.61 -4.16 8.20
CA GLU A 287 1.22 -4.27 9.60
C GLU A 287 1.05 -5.74 10.00
N SER A 288 0.32 -6.52 9.21
CA SER A 288 0.09 -7.95 9.46
C SER A 288 1.39 -8.76 9.44
N PHE A 289 2.31 -8.49 8.50
CA PHE A 289 3.64 -9.10 8.51
C PHE A 289 4.38 -8.82 9.82
N GLN A 290 4.50 -7.55 10.19
CA GLN A 290 5.22 -7.14 11.39
C GLN A 290 4.61 -7.70 12.68
N ARG A 291 3.27 -7.72 12.78
CA ARG A 291 2.55 -8.32 13.92
C ARG A 291 2.77 -9.83 14.03
N SER A 292 2.97 -10.51 12.90
CA SER A 292 3.34 -11.93 12.84
C SER A 292 4.86 -12.17 12.86
N ASN A 293 5.66 -11.17 13.24
CA ASN A 293 7.13 -11.24 13.31
C ASN A 293 7.83 -11.54 11.97
N ILE A 294 7.18 -11.19 10.86
CA ILE A 294 7.77 -11.17 9.52
C ILE A 294 8.32 -9.77 9.29
N LYS A 295 9.64 -9.66 9.12
CA LYS A 295 10.31 -8.36 8.94
C LYS A 295 10.31 -7.96 7.46
N LEU A 296 10.22 -6.66 7.18
CA LEU A 296 10.42 -6.13 5.83
C LEU A 296 11.92 -5.95 5.59
N LYS A 297 12.42 -6.40 4.44
CA LYS A 297 13.79 -6.09 4.00
C LYS A 297 13.74 -4.83 3.15
N VAL A 298 14.22 -3.73 3.71
CA VAL A 298 14.25 -2.41 3.04
C VAL A 298 15.69 -2.03 2.73
N ASN A 299 15.94 -1.54 1.52
CA ASN A 299 17.17 -0.83 1.17
C ASN A 299 17.06 0.60 1.71
N PHE A 300 17.91 0.93 2.68
CA PHE A 300 17.85 2.21 3.40
C PHE A 300 18.21 3.43 2.54
N ASP A 301 19.03 3.24 1.51
CA ASP A 301 19.49 4.33 0.64
C ASP A 301 18.40 4.78 -0.33
N THR A 302 17.54 3.84 -0.72
CA THR A 302 16.49 4.05 -1.72
C THR A 302 15.08 4.08 -1.13
N GLY A 303 14.88 3.58 0.09
CA GLY A 303 13.56 3.44 0.71
C GLY A 303 12.75 2.28 0.12
N VAL A 304 13.42 1.36 -0.58
CA VAL A 304 12.79 0.32 -1.38
C VAL A 304 12.71 -1.00 -0.63
N VAL A 305 11.53 -1.59 -0.51
CA VAL A 305 11.30 -2.94 -0.01
C VAL A 305 11.71 -3.95 -1.08
N VAL A 306 12.75 -4.73 -0.78
CA VAL A 306 13.31 -5.75 -1.69
C VAL A 306 12.81 -7.16 -1.37
N GLY A 307 12.09 -7.33 -0.25
CA GLY A 307 11.51 -8.60 0.16
C GLY A 307 11.03 -8.58 1.60
N ILE A 308 10.71 -9.76 2.11
CA ILE A 308 10.36 -10.00 3.51
C ILE A 308 11.25 -11.09 4.10
N ILE A 309 11.41 -11.12 5.41
CA ILE A 309 12.18 -12.15 6.10
C ILE A 309 11.20 -13.05 6.85
N VAL A 310 11.04 -14.28 6.38
CA VAL A 310 10.20 -15.31 6.98
C VAL A 310 11.12 -16.35 7.62
N LYS A 311 11.05 -16.49 8.95
CA LYS A 311 11.90 -17.44 9.71
C LYS A 311 13.39 -17.40 9.31
N GLY A 312 13.93 -16.19 9.18
CA GLY A 312 15.34 -15.96 8.82
C GLY A 312 15.67 -16.07 7.31
N THR A 313 14.70 -16.43 6.47
CA THR A 313 14.91 -16.52 5.02
C THR A 313 14.32 -15.31 4.30
N LEU A 314 15.11 -14.72 3.40
CA LEU A 314 14.64 -13.66 2.50
C LEU A 314 13.71 -14.25 1.45
N VAL A 315 12.46 -13.80 1.45
CA VAL A 315 11.47 -14.13 0.44
C VAL A 315 11.23 -12.90 -0.43
N PRO A 316 11.40 -13.00 -1.76
CA PRO A 316 11.08 -11.93 -2.69
C PRO A 316 9.59 -11.56 -2.66
N LEU A 317 9.27 -10.27 -2.77
CA LEU A 317 7.90 -9.84 -3.07
C LEU A 317 7.65 -9.83 -4.59
N PRO A 318 6.44 -10.14 -5.08
CA PRO A 318 6.11 -10.13 -6.50
C PRO A 318 6.35 -8.77 -7.18
N LEU A 319 6.28 -7.69 -6.39
CA LEU A 319 6.61 -6.33 -6.79
C LEU A 319 7.50 -5.68 -5.74
N THR A 320 8.24 -4.65 -6.14
CA THR A 320 9.05 -3.85 -5.24
C THR A 320 8.20 -2.72 -4.67
N ILE A 321 8.34 -2.36 -3.40
CA ILE A 321 7.51 -1.30 -2.78
C ILE A 321 8.42 -0.14 -2.37
N ASP A 322 8.07 1.07 -2.77
CA ASP A 322 8.82 2.28 -2.46
C ASP A 322 8.14 3.05 -1.32
N LEU A 323 8.90 3.23 -0.25
CA LEU A 323 8.50 3.86 1.00
C LEU A 323 8.92 5.33 1.08
N ARG A 324 9.13 6.00 -0.06
CA ARG A 324 9.28 7.45 -0.15
C ARG A 324 8.01 8.16 0.30
N PHE A 325 8.06 8.73 1.49
CA PHE A 325 7.00 9.53 2.06
C PHE A 325 7.22 11.01 1.73
N LYS A 326 6.34 11.59 0.92
CA LYS A 326 6.40 13.01 0.52
C LYS A 326 5.44 13.85 1.37
N TRP A 327 5.98 14.85 2.06
CA TRP A 327 5.17 15.78 2.86
C TRP A 327 5.84 17.14 3.05
N GLY A 328 5.06 18.22 2.90
CA GLY A 328 5.55 19.58 3.07
C GLY A 328 6.70 19.96 2.13
N GLY A 329 6.67 19.46 0.88
CA GLY A 329 7.71 19.68 -0.12
C GLY A 329 9.01 18.90 0.10
N LYS A 330 9.05 17.99 1.09
CA LYS A 330 10.22 17.15 1.40
C LYS A 330 9.93 15.67 1.16
N VAL A 331 10.97 14.90 0.92
CA VAL A 331 10.95 13.43 0.77
C VAL A 331 11.61 12.80 1.99
N TYR A 332 10.96 11.81 2.58
CA TYR A 332 11.44 11.01 3.70
C TYR A 332 11.49 9.54 3.28
N LEU A 333 12.65 8.88 3.37
CA LEU A 333 12.79 7.46 3.10
C LEU A 333 12.49 6.66 4.38
N ILE A 334 11.41 5.88 4.40
CA ILE A 334 11.11 5.03 5.56
C ILE A 334 11.87 3.70 5.44
N PRO A 335 12.56 3.20 6.49
CA PRO A 335 12.62 3.75 7.84
C PRO A 335 13.77 4.73 8.12
N ARG A 336 14.72 4.93 7.20
CA ARG A 336 15.92 5.77 7.41
C ARG A 336 15.61 7.14 8.02
N ASP A 337 14.69 7.87 7.39
CA ASP A 337 14.37 9.27 7.71
C ASP A 337 13.19 9.38 8.69
N MET A 338 12.75 8.27 9.29
CA MET A 338 11.59 8.22 10.18
C MET A 338 11.75 9.14 11.41
N LYS A 339 12.95 9.22 12.00
CA LYS A 339 13.23 10.14 13.12
C LYS A 339 13.05 11.61 12.71
N ALA A 340 13.58 11.99 11.54
CA ALA A 340 13.46 13.35 11.02
C ALA A 340 12.01 13.70 10.66
N LEU A 341 11.28 12.73 10.10
CA LEU A 341 9.85 12.85 9.81
C LEU A 341 9.03 13.09 11.09
N ILE A 342 9.23 12.28 12.13
CA ILE A 342 8.52 12.44 13.42
C ILE A 342 8.79 13.82 14.02
N ALA A 343 10.04 14.27 14.05
CA ALA A 343 10.39 15.60 14.55
C ALA A 343 9.66 16.73 13.79
N GLN A 344 9.50 16.60 12.46
CA GLN A 344 8.75 17.57 11.67
C GLN A 344 7.24 17.49 11.96
N LEU A 345 6.69 16.29 12.11
CA LEU A 345 5.27 16.07 12.45
C LEU A 345 4.94 16.70 13.80
N GLU A 346 5.79 16.52 14.80
CA GLU A 346 5.62 17.10 16.13
C GLU A 346 5.60 18.63 16.11
N ARG A 347 6.49 19.26 15.31
CA ARG A 347 6.48 20.72 15.10
C ARG A 347 5.18 21.23 14.46
N LYS A 348 4.46 20.38 13.73
CA LYS A 348 3.17 20.69 13.10
C LYS A 348 1.97 20.16 13.89
N GLY A 349 2.18 19.71 15.13
CA GLY A 349 1.11 19.23 16.01
C GLY A 349 0.58 17.84 15.63
N LEU A 350 1.43 16.98 15.05
CA LEU A 350 1.11 15.60 14.63
C LEU A 350 -0.20 15.52 13.81
N PRO A 351 -0.23 16.08 12.58
CA PRO A 351 -1.46 16.17 11.81
C PRO A 351 -2.12 14.80 11.62
N SER A 352 -3.36 14.64 12.09
CA SER A 352 -4.01 13.33 12.17
C SER A 352 -4.08 12.62 10.82
N GLN A 353 -4.36 13.34 9.73
CA GLN A 353 -4.41 12.77 8.38
C GLN A 353 -3.05 12.18 7.95
N VAL A 354 -1.95 12.85 8.30
CA VAL A 354 -0.60 12.37 7.97
C VAL A 354 -0.28 11.11 8.76
N MET A 355 -0.54 11.15 10.05
CA MET A 355 -0.33 10.01 10.94
C MET A 355 -1.19 8.81 10.52
N HIS A 356 -2.45 9.04 10.14
CA HIS A 356 -3.31 7.99 9.59
C HIS A 356 -2.71 7.35 8.34
N ILE A 357 -2.18 8.15 7.41
CA ILE A 357 -1.50 7.64 6.20
C ILE A 357 -0.27 6.79 6.55
N LEU A 358 0.54 7.21 7.52
CA LEU A 358 1.68 6.41 7.97
C LEU A 358 1.22 5.04 8.49
N TYR A 359 0.12 5.01 9.24
CA TYR A 359 -0.42 3.76 9.78
C TYR A 359 -1.03 2.88 8.68
N THR A 360 -1.91 3.43 7.84
CA THR A 360 -2.74 2.63 6.93
C THR A 360 -2.12 2.38 5.57
N ARG A 361 -1.17 3.21 5.12
CA ARG A 361 -0.51 3.05 3.80
C ARG A 361 0.92 2.56 3.90
N PHE A 362 1.66 3.07 4.88
CA PHE A 362 3.08 2.72 5.05
C PHE A 362 3.30 1.58 6.07
N GLY A 363 2.25 1.13 6.77
CA GLY A 363 2.35 0.00 7.71
C GLY A 363 3.14 0.34 8.97
N VAL A 364 3.15 1.61 9.38
CA VAL A 364 3.77 2.05 10.63
C VAL A 364 2.85 1.66 11.78
N ILE A 365 3.37 0.96 12.78
CA ILE A 365 2.58 0.41 13.89
C ILE A 365 2.70 1.33 15.11
N PRO A 366 1.59 1.88 15.64
CA PRO A 366 1.62 2.58 16.92
C PRO A 366 1.80 1.58 18.08
N VAL A 367 2.88 1.72 18.84
CA VAL A 367 3.17 0.92 20.03
C VAL A 367 2.52 1.58 21.25
N ARG A 368 1.77 0.78 22.02
CA ARG A 368 0.90 1.26 23.09
C ARG A 368 1.29 0.70 24.44
N ASN A 369 1.06 1.48 25.50
CA ASN A 369 1.14 0.98 26.88
C ASN A 369 -0.15 0.27 27.32
N SER A 370 -0.19 -0.21 28.57
CA SER A 370 -1.36 -0.88 29.18
C SER A 370 -2.62 -0.01 29.21
N ALA A 371 -2.46 1.31 29.24
CA ALA A 371 -3.56 2.28 29.17
C ALA A 371 -4.04 2.57 27.74
N GLY A 372 -3.45 1.92 26.72
CA GLY A 372 -3.76 2.08 25.29
C GLY A 372 -3.13 3.31 24.64
N ILE A 373 -2.33 4.08 25.37
CA ILE A 373 -1.69 5.32 24.92
C ILE A 373 -0.54 4.98 23.99
N VAL A 374 -0.44 5.65 22.84
CA VAL A 374 0.69 5.51 21.92
C VAL A 374 1.94 6.16 22.52
N ILE A 375 2.98 5.34 22.70
CA ILE A 375 4.26 5.76 23.32
C ILE A 375 5.43 5.74 22.33
N LYS A 376 5.35 4.92 21.28
CA LYS A 376 6.37 4.79 20.23
C LYS A 376 5.70 4.46 18.89
N LEU A 377 6.38 4.71 17.78
CA LEU A 377 6.06 4.08 16.50
C LEU A 377 7.01 2.91 16.25
N SER A 378 6.53 1.89 15.57
CA SER A 378 7.34 0.75 15.13
C SER A 378 7.27 0.63 13.61
N PHE A 379 8.40 0.34 12.98
CA PHE A 379 8.45 -0.08 11.59
C PHE A 379 9.52 -1.15 11.41
N SER A 380 9.10 -2.33 10.93
CA SER A 380 9.91 -3.53 10.72
C SER A 380 10.79 -3.91 11.93
N GLY A 381 10.26 -3.74 13.15
CA GLY A 381 10.95 -4.04 14.40
C GLY A 381 11.83 -2.90 14.93
N GLN A 382 12.01 -1.80 14.18
CA GLN A 382 12.67 -0.60 14.69
C GLN A 382 11.66 0.28 15.44
N LEU A 383 12.07 0.80 16.60
CA LEU A 383 11.23 1.65 17.43
C LEU A 383 11.68 3.11 17.34
N PHE A 384 10.70 4.00 17.20
CA PHE A 384 10.89 5.43 17.09
C PHE A 384 10.14 6.14 18.21
N ALA A 385 10.84 6.97 18.96
CA ALA A 385 10.25 7.79 20.01
C ALA A 385 9.34 8.87 19.41
N ILE A 386 8.31 9.25 20.18
CA ILE A 386 7.33 10.27 19.79
C ILE A 386 6.92 11.05 21.03
N LYS A 387 6.40 12.26 20.84
CA LYS A 387 5.68 13.03 21.85
C LYS A 387 4.40 12.31 22.27
N VAL A 388 4.40 11.78 23.49
CA VAL A 388 3.28 11.01 24.06
C VAL A 388 2.09 11.92 24.36
N GLU A 389 0.91 11.54 23.89
CA GLU A 389 -0.34 12.19 24.23
C GLU A 389 -0.81 11.77 25.63
N LYS A 390 -1.30 12.73 26.43
CA LYS A 390 -1.92 12.41 27.72
C LYS A 390 -3.29 11.78 27.51
N GLN A 391 -3.75 10.99 28.48
CA GLN A 391 -5.14 10.55 28.50
C GLN A 391 -6.07 11.78 28.45
N THR A 392 -7.07 11.69 27.60
CA THR A 392 -8.03 12.78 27.40
C THR A 392 -9.36 12.39 28.01
N ALA A 393 -9.87 13.23 28.91
CA ALA A 393 -11.20 13.07 29.46
C ALA A 393 -12.25 13.63 28.50
N VAL A 394 -13.30 12.85 28.26
CA VAL A 394 -14.46 13.20 27.43
C VAL A 394 -15.70 13.08 28.30
N THR A 395 -16.48 14.15 28.39
CA THR A 395 -17.71 14.18 29.20
C THR A 395 -18.94 14.20 28.31
N ILE A 396 -19.87 13.27 28.53
CA ILE A 396 -21.14 13.16 27.81
C ILE A 396 -22.25 13.02 28.86
N LEU A 397 -23.21 13.96 28.87
CA LEU A 397 -24.31 13.97 29.84
C LEU A 397 -23.84 13.76 31.29
N ALA A 398 -22.85 14.57 31.71
CA ALA A 398 -22.18 14.49 33.01
C ALA A 398 -21.36 13.22 33.32
N LYS A 399 -21.37 12.18 32.47
CA LYS A 399 -20.47 11.01 32.61
C LYS A 399 -19.13 11.27 31.95
N LYS A 400 -18.05 10.98 32.68
CA LYS A 400 -16.66 11.19 32.24
C LYS A 400 -16.02 9.87 31.79
N PHE A 401 -15.36 9.89 30.64
CA PHE A 401 -14.66 8.75 30.04
C PHE A 401 -13.22 9.14 29.74
N TYR A 402 -12.24 8.31 30.14
CA TYR A 402 -10.83 8.56 29.86
C TYR A 402 -10.36 7.77 28.64
N LEU A 403 -10.08 8.47 27.54
CA LEU A 403 -9.65 7.83 26.29
C LEU A 403 -8.12 7.69 26.22
N PRO A 404 -7.62 6.56 25.67
CA PRO A 404 -8.36 5.47 24.99
C PRO A 404 -8.92 4.37 25.90
N ARG A 405 -8.56 4.33 27.18
CA ARG A 405 -8.91 3.24 28.11
C ARG A 405 -10.41 2.93 28.16
N ASP A 406 -11.25 3.96 28.26
CA ASP A 406 -12.69 3.82 28.48
C ASP A 406 -13.51 3.84 27.17
N THR A 407 -12.88 3.66 26.00
CA THR A 407 -13.54 3.74 24.68
C THR A 407 -14.75 2.81 24.60
N LYS A 408 -14.60 1.53 24.98
CA LYS A 408 -15.71 0.56 24.94
C LYS A 408 -16.87 0.96 25.87
N LYS A 409 -16.55 1.50 27.05
CA LYS A 409 -17.56 1.97 28.02
C LYS A 409 -18.33 3.17 27.50
N MET A 410 -17.63 4.12 26.86
CA MET A 410 -18.23 5.29 26.23
C MET A 410 -19.20 4.88 25.11
N VAL A 411 -18.78 3.96 24.23
CA VAL A 411 -19.59 3.49 23.11
C VAL A 411 -20.82 2.72 23.59
N ALA A 412 -20.68 1.85 24.60
CA ALA A 412 -21.82 1.17 25.21
C ALA A 412 -22.83 2.16 25.82
N PHE A 413 -22.36 3.21 26.50
CA PHE A 413 -23.22 4.25 27.06
C PHE A 413 -24.02 5.02 26.00
N VAL A 414 -23.39 5.30 24.85
CA VAL A 414 -24.02 5.98 23.73
C VAL A 414 -25.05 5.09 23.03
N ASN A 415 -24.70 3.82 22.80
CA ASN A 415 -25.60 2.84 22.18
C ASN A 415 -26.84 2.53 23.02
N ALA A 416 -26.76 2.64 24.34
CA ALA A 416 -27.88 2.46 25.26
C ALA A 416 -28.83 3.68 25.34
N GLY A 417 -28.78 4.60 24.37
CA GLY A 417 -29.62 5.79 24.34
C GLY A 417 -30.11 6.13 22.95
N ASP A 418 -30.66 7.34 22.82
CA ASP A 418 -31.20 7.85 21.57
C ASP A 418 -30.10 8.40 20.63
N GLN A 419 -30.50 8.79 19.41
CA GLN A 419 -29.60 9.43 18.45
C GLN A 419 -28.93 10.71 19.01
N ASN A 420 -29.58 11.41 19.96
CA ASN A 420 -28.99 12.61 20.57
C ASN A 420 -27.70 12.29 21.34
N ARG A 421 -27.61 11.14 22.03
CA ARG A 421 -26.35 10.73 22.69
C ARG A 421 -25.20 10.55 21.72
N THR A 422 -25.47 10.06 20.51
CA THR A 422 -24.46 9.90 19.46
C THR A 422 -23.94 11.25 18.98
N ILE A 423 -24.84 12.22 18.77
CA ILE A 423 -24.48 13.59 18.39
C ILE A 423 -23.65 14.25 19.50
N LEU A 424 -24.07 14.12 20.76
CA LEU A 424 -23.35 14.66 21.91
C LEU A 424 -21.96 14.04 22.06
N MET A 425 -21.81 12.73 21.83
CA MET A 425 -20.52 12.07 21.79
C MET A 425 -19.61 12.68 20.71
N MET A 426 -20.11 12.84 19.49
CA MET A 426 -19.32 13.43 18.41
C MET A 426 -18.83 14.84 18.75
N GLN A 427 -19.73 15.68 19.27
CA GLN A 427 -19.39 17.04 19.70
C GLN A 427 -18.37 17.04 20.86
N ALA A 428 -18.55 16.17 21.85
CA ALA A 428 -17.63 16.07 22.99
C ALA A 428 -16.23 15.62 22.56
N LEU A 429 -16.13 14.65 21.65
CA LEU A 429 -14.87 14.18 21.07
C LEU A 429 -14.14 15.30 20.32
N GLN A 430 -14.85 16.05 19.48
CA GLN A 430 -14.28 17.18 18.75
C GLN A 430 -13.81 18.30 19.69
N ARG A 431 -14.59 18.64 20.73
CA ARG A 431 -14.18 19.62 21.76
C ARG A 431 -12.94 19.17 22.53
N ALA A 432 -12.79 17.86 22.74
CA ALA A 432 -11.61 17.26 23.37
C ALA A 432 -10.38 17.19 22.44
N GLY A 433 -10.51 17.66 21.19
CA GLY A 433 -9.45 17.73 20.19
C GLY A 433 -9.28 16.48 19.33
N PHE A 434 -10.21 15.52 19.40
CA PHE A 434 -10.20 14.37 18.50
C PHE A 434 -10.76 14.74 17.13
N MET A 435 -10.15 14.17 16.11
CA MET A 435 -10.60 14.20 14.73
C MET A 435 -11.16 12.84 14.33
N PHE A 436 -12.34 12.81 13.70
CA PHE A 436 -12.86 11.64 13.02
C PHE A 436 -12.10 11.43 11.70
N ILE A 437 -11.64 10.21 11.47
CA ILE A 437 -11.01 9.84 10.21
C ILE A 437 -12.09 9.21 9.31
N PRO A 438 -12.37 9.80 8.13
CA PRO A 438 -13.28 9.20 7.18
C PRO A 438 -12.65 7.96 6.54
N GLU A 439 -13.34 6.84 6.62
CA GLU A 439 -13.03 5.64 5.85
C GLU A 439 -13.43 5.84 4.38
N SER A 440 -12.99 4.92 3.50
CA SER A 440 -13.23 5.01 2.05
C SER A 440 -14.72 5.06 1.65
N ASP A 441 -15.61 4.47 2.45
CA ASP A 441 -17.06 4.48 2.25
C ASP A 441 -17.77 5.68 2.92
N GLY A 442 -16.99 6.60 3.51
CA GLY A 442 -17.47 7.77 4.24
C GLY A 442 -17.94 7.46 5.67
N THR A 443 -17.78 6.24 6.17
CA THR A 443 -18.05 5.94 7.58
C THR A 443 -16.99 6.57 8.49
N LEU A 444 -17.40 6.93 9.71
CA LEU A 444 -16.54 7.42 10.77
C LEU A 444 -16.52 6.36 11.88
N GLU A 445 -15.49 5.54 11.88
CA GLU A 445 -15.26 4.50 12.91
C GLU A 445 -14.01 4.80 13.74
N THR A 446 -13.09 5.59 13.19
CA THR A 446 -11.80 5.89 13.80
C THR A 446 -11.74 7.35 14.22
N ILE A 447 -11.29 7.61 15.46
CA ILE A 447 -10.94 8.94 15.93
C ILE A 447 -9.44 9.06 16.19
N GLN A 448 -8.92 10.27 16.13
CA GLN A 448 -7.50 10.52 16.23
C GLN A 448 -7.16 11.85 16.88
N LYS A 449 -6.15 11.84 17.75
CA LYS A 449 -5.55 13.04 18.35
C LYS A 449 -4.04 12.87 18.38
N GLY A 450 -3.33 13.68 17.59
CA GLY A 450 -1.90 13.47 17.36
C GLY A 450 -1.63 12.06 16.80
N ALA A 451 -0.74 11.33 17.46
CA ALA A 451 -0.45 9.94 17.11
C ALA A 451 -1.46 8.92 17.69
N GLN A 452 -2.31 9.34 18.62
CA GLN A 452 -3.30 8.48 19.25
C GLN A 452 -4.46 8.22 18.29
N MET A 453 -4.46 7.05 17.65
CA MET A 453 -5.59 6.56 16.85
C MET A 453 -6.46 5.61 17.70
N ILE A 454 -7.77 5.70 17.63
CA ILE A 454 -8.71 4.89 18.43
C ILE A 454 -9.88 4.47 17.53
N THR A 455 -10.07 3.16 17.38
CA THR A 455 -11.26 2.60 16.74
C THR A 455 -12.41 2.57 17.75
N LEU A 456 -13.53 3.18 17.41
CA LEU A 456 -14.71 3.26 18.27
C LEU A 456 -15.47 1.91 18.32
N GLY A 457 -15.36 1.08 17.30
CA GLY A 457 -16.14 -0.16 17.19
C GLY A 457 -17.62 0.11 16.90
N MET A 458 -17.94 1.30 16.38
CA MET A 458 -19.25 1.66 15.85
C MET A 458 -19.08 2.46 14.56
N LYS A 459 -19.94 2.21 13.58
CA LYS A 459 -19.88 2.88 12.28
C LYS A 459 -20.86 4.05 12.24
N LEU A 460 -20.34 5.27 12.24
CA LEU A 460 -21.16 6.47 12.12
C LEU A 460 -21.21 6.91 10.65
N LYS A 461 -22.41 7.20 10.14
CA LYS A 461 -22.60 7.83 8.82
C LYS A 461 -23.25 9.18 9.03
N VAL A 462 -22.53 10.24 8.67
CA VAL A 462 -23.02 11.61 8.81
C VAL A 462 -23.42 12.09 7.42
N THR A 463 -24.71 12.38 7.23
CA THR A 463 -25.20 12.93 5.98
C THR A 463 -26.04 14.18 6.19
N VAL A 464 -25.76 15.22 5.43
CA VAL A 464 -26.49 16.49 5.42
C VAL A 464 -27.29 16.54 4.12
N ASN A 465 -28.60 16.81 4.20
CA ASN A 465 -29.46 16.94 3.02
C ASN A 465 -29.77 18.41 2.77
N ILE A 466 -29.52 18.91 1.56
CA ILE A 466 -29.79 20.30 1.17
C ILE A 466 -30.35 20.28 -0.24
N LEU A 467 -31.54 20.87 -0.42
CA LEU A 467 -32.19 20.95 -1.74
C LEU A 467 -32.30 19.58 -2.44
N GLY A 468 -32.67 18.54 -1.70
CA GLY A 468 -32.75 17.16 -2.21
C GLY A 468 -31.38 16.50 -2.49
N THR A 469 -30.27 17.22 -2.34
CA THR A 469 -28.91 16.69 -2.50
C THR A 469 -28.37 16.20 -1.16
N ARG A 470 -27.89 14.96 -1.12
CA ARG A 470 -27.30 14.32 0.06
C ARG A 470 -25.77 14.44 0.05
N TYR A 471 -25.20 15.06 1.08
CA TYR A 471 -23.76 15.23 1.28
C TYR A 471 -23.26 14.38 2.44
N ARG A 472 -22.24 13.55 2.24
CA ARG A 472 -21.60 12.71 3.27
C ARG A 472 -20.48 13.49 3.94
N MET A 473 -20.55 13.70 5.26
CA MET A 473 -19.52 14.45 6.00
C MET A 473 -18.45 13.51 6.58
N PRO A 474 -17.16 13.86 6.54
CA PRO A 474 -16.55 15.05 5.93
C PRO A 474 -16.27 14.93 4.42
N PHE A 475 -16.54 13.79 3.80
CA PHE A 475 -16.10 13.46 2.44
C PHE A 475 -16.54 14.50 1.39
N ASP A 476 -17.82 14.86 1.40
CA ASP A 476 -18.44 15.84 0.50
C ASP A 476 -18.38 17.27 1.06
N LEU A 477 -17.61 17.54 2.13
CA LEU A 477 -17.49 18.87 2.73
C LEU A 477 -16.87 19.92 1.76
N PRO A 478 -15.82 19.62 0.97
CA PRO A 478 -15.31 20.56 -0.03
C PRO A 478 -16.38 20.95 -1.06
N ARG A 479 -17.14 19.95 -1.56
CA ARG A 479 -18.25 20.18 -2.49
C ARG A 479 -19.34 21.00 -1.84
N LEU A 480 -19.74 20.65 -0.62
CA LEU A 480 -20.75 21.40 0.12
C LEU A 480 -20.35 22.88 0.19
N VAL A 481 -19.08 23.17 0.52
CA VAL A 481 -18.54 24.53 0.56
C VAL A 481 -18.64 25.26 -0.78
N ASP A 482 -18.45 24.57 -1.91
CA ASP A 482 -18.62 25.17 -3.24
C ASP A 482 -20.09 25.39 -3.59
N ASP A 483 -20.95 24.43 -3.30
CA ASP A 483 -22.39 24.51 -3.54
C ASP A 483 -23.05 25.60 -2.66
N VAL A 484 -22.56 25.82 -1.43
CA VAL A 484 -23.00 26.89 -0.51
C VAL A 484 -22.96 28.26 -1.17
N LYS A 485 -21.96 28.54 -2.03
CA LYS A 485 -21.81 29.84 -2.70
C LYS A 485 -23.01 30.20 -3.58
N ASN A 486 -23.76 29.19 -4.01
CA ASN A 486 -24.89 29.33 -4.93
C ASN A 486 -26.25 29.19 -4.21
N PHE A 487 -26.27 29.01 -2.89
CA PHE A 487 -27.51 28.84 -2.13
C PHE A 487 -28.11 30.18 -1.71
N GLY A 488 -29.40 30.36 -1.97
CA GLY A 488 -30.18 31.47 -1.42
C GLY A 488 -30.24 31.42 0.13
N ARG A 489 -30.48 32.59 0.74
CA ARG A 489 -30.41 32.81 2.21
C ARG A 489 -31.20 31.80 3.05
N VAL A 490 -32.37 31.38 2.59
CA VAL A 490 -33.25 30.41 3.29
C VAL A 490 -32.62 29.01 3.33
N HIS A 491 -32.16 28.51 2.18
CA HIS A 491 -31.51 27.21 2.06
C HIS A 491 -30.21 27.15 2.85
N MET A 492 -29.49 28.26 2.87
CA MET A 492 -28.27 28.41 3.65
C MET A 492 -28.56 28.27 5.16
N ASN A 493 -29.61 28.90 5.70
CA ASN A 493 -29.97 28.77 7.11
C ASN A 493 -30.39 27.34 7.49
N ASN A 494 -31.15 26.65 6.64
CA ASN A 494 -31.54 25.25 6.88
C ASN A 494 -30.32 24.32 6.87
N MET A 495 -29.43 24.50 5.89
CA MET A 495 -28.14 23.81 5.85
C MET A 495 -27.34 24.04 7.14
N LEU A 496 -27.21 25.29 7.62
CA LEU A 496 -26.45 25.57 8.83
C LEU A 496 -27.02 24.84 10.05
N LYS A 497 -28.34 24.77 10.18
CA LYS A 497 -29.02 24.00 11.23
C LYS A 497 -28.73 22.50 11.12
N ASP A 498 -28.83 21.93 9.92
CA ASP A 498 -28.58 20.49 9.71
C ASP A 498 -27.10 20.12 9.90
N MET A 499 -26.19 21.00 9.49
CA MET A 499 -24.77 20.87 9.78
C MET A 499 -24.50 20.88 11.29
N GLN A 500 -25.12 21.79 12.03
CA GLN A 500 -25.01 21.85 13.50
C GLN A 500 -25.56 20.58 14.17
N ARG A 501 -26.68 20.02 13.67
CA ARG A 501 -27.24 18.72 14.11
C ARG A 501 -26.27 17.57 13.87
N CYS A 502 -25.46 17.65 12.81
CA CYS A 502 -24.41 16.69 12.49
C CYS A 502 -23.08 16.93 13.23
N GLY A 503 -23.05 17.84 14.22
CA GLY A 503 -21.86 18.17 15.00
C GLY A 503 -20.86 19.09 14.27
N VAL A 504 -21.25 19.74 13.17
CA VAL A 504 -20.41 20.76 12.52
C VAL A 504 -20.56 22.10 13.24
N LYS A 505 -19.43 22.69 13.64
CA LYS A 505 -19.44 24.04 14.22
C LYS A 505 -19.47 25.08 13.11
N VAL A 506 -20.57 25.83 13.05
CA VAL A 506 -20.72 26.94 12.10
C VAL A 506 -20.63 28.25 12.88
N THR A 507 -19.83 29.20 12.39
CA THR A 507 -19.83 30.58 12.88
C THR A 507 -19.97 31.54 11.70
N LYS A 508 -20.86 32.54 11.83
CA LYS A 508 -21.04 33.60 10.81
C LYS A 508 -20.39 34.88 11.32
N LYS A 509 -19.52 35.49 10.50
CA LYS A 509 -18.91 36.81 10.74
C LYS A 509 -19.13 37.68 9.50
N GLY A 510 -20.11 38.59 9.56
CA GLY A 510 -20.52 39.38 8.40
C GLY A 510 -21.02 38.50 7.25
N SER A 511 -20.49 38.72 6.04
CA SER A 511 -20.73 37.89 4.85
C SER A 511 -19.89 36.60 4.82
N LYS A 512 -19.07 36.31 5.84
CA LYS A 512 -18.27 35.08 5.87
C LYS A 512 -18.90 34.04 6.78
N ILE A 513 -19.08 32.83 6.25
CA ILE A 513 -19.45 31.63 7.01
C ILE A 513 -18.19 30.80 7.22
N HIS A 514 -17.85 30.57 8.48
CA HIS A 514 -16.81 29.63 8.86
C HIS A 514 -17.45 28.31 9.27
N ILE A 515 -17.12 27.27 8.52
CA ILE A 515 -17.54 25.90 8.78
C ILE A 515 -16.34 25.17 9.37
N LEU A 516 -16.46 24.71 10.60
CA LEU A 516 -15.45 23.93 11.30
C LEU A 516 -16.00 22.55 11.59
N PHE A 517 -15.51 21.56 10.87
CA PHE A 517 -15.76 20.16 11.14
C PHE A 517 -14.42 19.44 11.19
N ASN A 518 -14.23 18.58 12.18
CA ASN A 518 -13.03 17.76 12.26
C ASN A 518 -11.71 18.57 12.36
N ASN A 519 -11.74 19.72 13.06
CA ASN A 519 -10.65 20.72 13.09
C ASN A 519 -10.22 21.29 11.72
N VAL A 520 -10.95 20.98 10.65
CA VAL A 520 -10.75 21.59 9.32
C VAL A 520 -11.69 22.78 9.20
N LYS A 521 -11.11 23.96 9.00
CA LYS A 521 -11.85 25.22 8.84
C LYS A 521 -12.01 25.56 7.36
N TYR A 522 -13.24 25.66 6.92
CA TYR A 522 -13.60 26.25 5.63
C TYR A 522 -14.19 27.64 5.85
N THR A 523 -13.87 28.56 4.95
CA THR A 523 -14.46 29.90 4.96
C THR A 523 -15.15 30.12 3.62
N VAL A 524 -16.45 30.37 3.66
CA VAL A 524 -17.28 30.66 2.50
C VAL A 524 -17.68 32.13 2.56
N LYS A 525 -17.60 32.85 1.45
CA LYS A 525 -18.29 34.14 1.29
C LYS A 525 -19.74 33.81 0.91
N ALA A 526 -20.67 34.20 1.77
CA ALA A 526 -22.11 34.09 1.62
C ALA A 526 -22.70 35.41 1.13
#